data_AF-A0A8J8HNZ6-F1
#
_entry.id   AF-A0A8J8HNZ6-F1
#
_cell.length_a   1.000
_cell.length_b   1.000
_cell.length_c   1.000
_cell.angle_alpha   90.00
_cell.angle_beta   90.00
_cell.angle_gamma   90.00
#
_symmetry.space_group_name_H-M   'P 1'
#
loop_
_entity.id
_entity.type
_entity.pdbx_description
1 polymer ?
#
loop_
_entity_poly.entity_id
_entity_poly.type
_entity_poly.pdbx_seq_one_letter_code
_entity_poly.pdbx_strand_id
1 'polypeptide(L)'
;MDPTTLTSLTFTLTSGMGSMAVPVQGTVSYTNMTATFLPSTPLANNGMYTAMISTGAKSASGMALAANRAWSFTCSPMSIGRSVNLGTAGNYVILAKTGISTVPDSVITGDIAVSPIASAAITGFSLTADASNVFSTSLQVTGKVYAAEYAAPTPASLTTAVGDMQTAFTDAAGRTADVTELGAGNIGGMTLAPGVYKWSSGVLIPTDLTLTGSATDIWIFEIAQTLTMGSATKIILAGGALPKNIFWQVSGAVVLGTTSHMEGIVLAQTGITLATGASINGRLLAQTAVTLDHGTVTQPAL
;
A
#
# COMPACT_ATOMS: atom_id res chain seq x y z
N MET A 1 -35.57 23.10 2.85
CA MET A 1 -35.12 23.71 4.12
C MET A 1 -34.84 25.18 3.85
N ASP A 2 -35.07 26.08 4.80
CA ASP A 2 -34.73 27.51 4.66
C ASP A 2 -33.22 27.70 4.89
N PRO A 3 -32.44 28.07 3.84
CA PRO A 3 -30.99 28.24 3.93
C PRO A 3 -30.56 29.26 4.99
N THR A 4 -31.38 30.28 5.23
CA THR A 4 -31.04 31.38 6.16
C THR A 4 -31.08 30.93 7.62
N THR A 5 -31.72 29.81 7.89
CA THR A 5 -31.86 29.23 9.23
C THR A 5 -30.85 28.14 9.53
N LEU A 6 -29.94 27.84 8.59
CA LEU A 6 -28.82 26.93 8.79
C LEU A 6 -27.53 27.73 8.93
N THR A 7 -27.25 28.13 10.16
CA THR A 7 -26.06 28.91 10.54
C THR A 7 -25.25 28.15 11.59
N SER A 8 -24.13 28.72 12.03
CA SER A 8 -23.36 28.21 13.18
C SER A 8 -24.13 28.20 14.51
N LEU A 9 -25.30 28.87 14.58
CA LEU A 9 -26.18 28.82 15.75
C LEU A 9 -27.10 27.59 15.75
N THR A 10 -27.37 27.03 14.57
CA THR A 10 -28.31 25.91 14.38
C THR A 10 -27.62 24.62 13.98
N PHE A 11 -26.39 24.69 13.50
CA PHE A 11 -25.50 23.54 13.30
C PHE A 11 -24.27 23.71 14.18
N THR A 12 -24.02 22.74 15.06
CA THR A 12 -22.84 22.72 15.93
C THR A 12 -22.07 21.43 15.73
N LEU A 13 -20.74 21.51 15.81
CA LEU A 13 -19.86 20.35 15.86
C LEU A 13 -19.06 20.42 17.17
N THR A 14 -19.01 19.33 17.93
CA THR A 14 -18.19 19.21 19.15
C THR A 14 -17.24 18.03 19.06
N SER A 15 -16.06 18.13 19.65
CA SER A 15 -15.15 17.01 19.88
C SER A 15 -15.32 16.45 21.29
N GLY A 16 -15.16 15.14 21.48
CA GLY A 16 -15.28 14.48 22.78
C GLY A 16 -16.72 14.10 23.18
N MET A 17 -16.90 13.60 24.41
CA MET A 17 -18.20 13.13 24.93
C MET A 17 -18.60 13.85 26.23
N GLY A 18 -19.91 14.05 26.40
CA GLY A 18 -20.49 14.55 27.65
C GLY A 18 -19.94 15.92 28.07
N SER A 19 -19.55 16.04 29.33
CA SER A 19 -18.99 17.27 29.91
C SER A 19 -17.60 17.66 29.40
N MET A 20 -16.96 16.80 28.59
CA MET A 20 -15.66 17.07 27.95
C MET A 20 -15.82 17.54 26.49
N ALA A 21 -17.05 17.83 26.06
CA ALA A 21 -17.32 18.27 24.70
C ALA A 21 -16.77 19.68 24.44
N VAL A 22 -15.85 19.82 23.49
CA VAL A 22 -15.29 21.12 23.09
C VAL A 22 -15.88 21.54 21.74
N PRO A 23 -16.45 22.75 21.60
CA PRO A 23 -16.95 23.23 20.32
C PRO A 23 -15.84 23.33 19.26
N VAL A 24 -16.09 22.76 18.09
CA VAL A 24 -15.26 22.92 16.90
C VAL A 24 -15.76 24.14 16.13
N GLN A 25 -14.90 25.14 15.97
CA GLN A 25 -15.21 26.35 15.23
C GLN A 25 -15.24 26.09 13.71
N GLY A 26 -16.12 26.78 12.99
CA GLY A 26 -16.26 26.64 11.55
C GLY A 26 -17.39 27.48 10.97
N THR A 27 -17.51 27.47 9.65
CA THR A 27 -18.58 28.16 8.91
C THR A 27 -19.58 27.17 8.32
N VAL A 28 -20.84 27.58 8.25
CA VAL A 28 -21.89 26.79 7.59
C VAL A 28 -22.28 27.51 6.31
N SER A 29 -22.28 26.80 5.18
CA SER A 29 -22.82 27.25 3.91
C SER A 29 -23.95 26.32 3.47
N TYR A 30 -24.85 26.81 2.61
CA TYR A 30 -25.94 26.02 2.08
C TYR A 30 -26.12 26.28 0.59
N THR A 31 -25.99 25.23 -0.23
CA THR A 31 -26.13 25.28 -1.69
C THR A 31 -26.83 24.02 -2.19
N ASN A 32 -27.74 24.14 -3.16
CA ASN A 32 -28.39 22.99 -3.83
C ASN A 32 -28.85 21.88 -2.88
N MET A 33 -29.61 22.24 -1.83
CA MET A 33 -30.13 21.33 -0.80
C MET A 33 -29.09 20.70 0.14
N THR A 34 -27.82 21.11 0.04
CA THR A 34 -26.71 20.60 0.85
C THR A 34 -26.21 21.69 1.79
N ALA A 35 -26.21 21.39 3.09
CA ALA A 35 -25.51 22.20 4.09
C ALA A 35 -24.07 21.69 4.23
N THR A 36 -23.08 22.57 4.21
CA THR A 36 -21.67 22.23 4.37
C THR A 36 -21.09 22.97 5.56
N PHE A 37 -20.55 22.23 6.52
CA PHE A 37 -19.77 22.79 7.60
C PHE A 37 -18.28 22.70 7.25
N LEU A 38 -17.58 23.84 7.29
CA LEU A 38 -16.14 23.93 7.08
C LEU A 38 -15.46 24.28 8.42
N PRO A 39 -14.79 23.32 9.09
CA PRO A 39 -14.02 23.59 10.29
C PRO A 39 -12.93 24.65 10.03
N SER A 40 -12.71 25.57 10.99
CA SER A 40 -11.64 26.57 10.89
C SER A 40 -10.25 25.97 11.07
N THR A 41 -10.18 24.80 11.69
CA THR A 41 -8.97 23.98 11.86
C THR A 41 -9.27 22.55 11.43
N PRO A 42 -8.32 21.84 10.79
CA PRO A 42 -8.49 20.42 10.48
C PRO A 42 -8.89 19.61 11.71
N LEU A 43 -9.81 18.66 11.53
CA LEU A 43 -10.22 17.75 12.59
C LEU A 43 -9.08 16.78 12.91
N ALA A 44 -8.89 16.47 14.19
CA ALA A 44 -7.87 15.56 14.68
C ALA A 44 -8.21 14.11 14.33
N ASN A 45 -7.18 13.35 13.92
CA ASN A 45 -7.29 11.92 13.65
C ASN A 45 -7.75 11.17 14.90
N ASN A 46 -8.59 10.14 14.70
CA ASN A 46 -9.23 9.33 15.73
C ASN A 46 -10.06 10.15 16.74
N GLY A 47 -10.29 11.44 16.47
CA GLY A 47 -11.21 12.26 17.25
C GLY A 47 -12.64 11.79 17.04
N MET A 48 -13.37 11.58 18.14
CA MET A 48 -14.83 11.45 18.10
C MET A 48 -15.45 12.84 18.04
N TYR A 49 -16.31 13.04 17.05
CA TYR A 49 -17.04 14.27 16.82
C TYR A 49 -18.53 14.02 16.85
N THR A 50 -19.29 14.96 17.42
CA THR A 50 -20.75 14.94 17.41
C THR A 50 -21.26 16.19 16.72
N ALA A 51 -21.97 15.99 15.61
CA ALA A 51 -22.67 17.07 14.92
C ALA A 51 -24.11 17.11 15.43
N MET A 52 -24.67 18.31 15.53
CA MET A 52 -26.05 18.53 15.92
C MET A 52 -26.69 19.63 15.07
N ILE A 53 -27.90 19.37 14.60
CA ILE A 53 -28.83 20.36 14.06
C ILE A 53 -29.91 20.63 15.10
N SER A 54 -30.09 21.89 15.50
CA SER A 54 -31.07 22.29 16.51
C SER A 54 -32.45 22.53 15.92
N THR A 55 -33.46 22.63 16.80
CA THR A 55 -34.82 23.04 16.43
C THR A 55 -34.92 24.47 15.86
N GLY A 56 -33.83 25.25 15.89
CA GLY A 56 -33.77 26.56 15.23
C GLY A 56 -33.77 26.49 13.70
N ALA A 57 -33.40 25.34 13.10
CA ALA A 57 -33.46 25.14 11.65
C ALA A 57 -34.91 24.94 11.17
N LYS A 58 -35.29 25.59 10.05
CA LYS A 58 -36.68 25.64 9.55
C LYS A 58 -36.83 25.12 8.12
N SER A 59 -38.06 24.70 7.78
CA SER A 59 -38.49 24.50 6.39
C SER A 59 -38.59 25.83 5.64
N ALA A 60 -38.73 25.77 4.31
CA ALA A 60 -38.97 26.97 3.49
C ALA A 60 -40.32 27.66 3.81
N SER A 61 -41.24 26.95 4.46
CA SER A 61 -42.51 27.48 4.98
C SER A 61 -42.41 27.99 6.43
N GLY A 62 -41.20 28.02 7.02
CA GLY A 62 -40.96 28.54 8.37
C GLY A 62 -41.20 27.56 9.52
N MET A 63 -41.46 26.27 9.25
CA MET A 63 -41.67 25.26 10.29
C MET A 63 -40.34 24.78 10.88
N ALA A 64 -40.17 24.89 12.19
CA ALA A 64 -39.01 24.37 12.92
C ALA A 64 -38.93 22.84 12.91
N LEU A 65 -37.72 22.29 13.06
CA LEU A 65 -37.56 20.86 13.36
C LEU A 65 -38.24 20.51 14.69
N ALA A 66 -38.90 19.35 14.74
CA ALA A 66 -39.62 18.89 15.93
C ALA A 66 -38.70 18.51 17.10
N ALA A 67 -37.45 18.14 16.81
CA ALA A 67 -36.42 17.77 17.79
C ALA A 67 -35.02 17.98 17.21
N ASN A 68 -34.02 18.15 18.08
CA ASN A 68 -32.62 18.18 17.68
C ASN A 68 -32.24 16.87 16.98
N ARG A 69 -31.37 16.97 15.97
CA ARG A 69 -30.80 15.81 15.27
C ARG A 69 -29.32 15.78 15.52
N ALA A 70 -28.84 14.74 16.20
CA ALA A 70 -27.43 14.56 16.48
C ALA A 70 -26.93 13.24 15.91
N TRP A 71 -25.69 13.23 15.45
CA TRP A 71 -24.97 12.02 15.04
C TRP A 71 -23.50 12.17 15.38
N SER A 72 -22.85 11.03 15.63
CA SER A 72 -21.43 11.00 15.94
C SER A 72 -20.65 10.28 14.84
N PHE A 73 -19.42 10.72 14.61
CA PHE A 73 -18.49 10.12 13.66
C PHE A 73 -17.06 10.22 14.20
N THR A 74 -16.19 9.35 13.73
CA THR A 74 -14.74 9.42 13.97
C THR A 74 -14.04 9.86 12.69
N CYS A 75 -13.09 10.78 12.81
CA CYS A 75 -12.18 11.07 11.70
C CYS A 75 -11.14 9.95 11.63
N SER A 76 -11.27 9.04 10.67
CA SER A 76 -10.15 8.17 10.30
C SER A 76 -9.05 9.05 9.71
N PRO A 77 -7.76 8.78 9.95
CA PRO A 77 -6.71 9.49 9.22
C PRO A 77 -7.01 9.40 7.72
N MET A 78 -7.09 10.56 7.05
CA MET A 78 -6.91 10.57 5.60
C MET A 78 -5.57 9.87 5.34
N SER A 79 -5.59 8.78 4.59
CA SER A 79 -4.38 8.09 4.13
C SER A 79 -3.61 8.89 3.06
N ILE A 80 -3.84 10.20 2.96
CA ILE A 80 -3.03 11.09 2.14
C ILE A 80 -1.78 11.41 2.97
N GLY A 81 -0.78 10.55 2.83
CA GLY A 81 0.53 10.67 3.50
C GLY A 81 1.13 9.36 4.00
N ARG A 82 0.37 8.25 4.05
CA ARG A 82 0.90 6.94 4.46
C ARG A 82 1.34 6.05 3.30
N SER A 83 1.01 6.35 2.05
CA SER A 83 1.49 5.53 0.93
C SER A 83 3.01 5.68 0.77
N VAL A 84 3.68 4.60 0.39
CA VAL A 84 5.11 4.64 0.04
C VAL A 84 5.20 4.97 -1.44
N ASN A 85 5.81 6.11 -1.76
CA ASN A 85 5.95 6.54 -3.16
C ASN A 85 7.04 5.72 -3.85
N LEU A 86 6.65 4.89 -4.81
CA LEU A 86 7.59 4.06 -5.58
C LEU A 86 8.30 4.82 -6.70
N GLY A 87 7.87 6.05 -7.01
CA GLY A 87 8.36 6.79 -8.17
C GLY A 87 8.31 5.94 -9.45
N THR A 88 9.38 5.96 -10.22
CA THR A 88 9.53 5.17 -11.44
C THR A 88 9.81 3.69 -11.19
N ALA A 89 10.18 3.27 -9.98
CA ALA A 89 10.23 1.84 -9.61
C ALA A 89 8.83 1.20 -9.70
N GLY A 90 7.79 2.00 -9.48
CA GLY A 90 6.39 1.59 -9.64
C GLY A 90 6.00 1.17 -11.05
N ASN A 91 6.86 1.35 -12.06
CA ASN A 91 6.61 0.86 -13.41
C ASN A 91 6.94 -0.62 -13.60
N TYR A 92 7.71 -1.22 -12.68
CA TYR A 92 8.23 -2.58 -12.82
C TYR A 92 7.57 -3.54 -11.83
N VAL A 93 7.15 -4.71 -12.32
CA VAL A 93 6.65 -5.79 -11.47
C VAL A 93 7.80 -6.53 -10.78
N ILE A 94 8.98 -6.57 -11.41
CA ILE A 94 10.23 -7.01 -10.79
C ILE A 94 11.34 -6.02 -11.13
N LEU A 95 12.01 -5.47 -10.13
CA LEU A 95 13.20 -4.63 -10.29
C LEU A 95 14.31 -5.15 -9.36
N ALA A 96 15.46 -5.48 -9.93
CA ALA A 96 16.58 -6.04 -9.16
C ALA A 96 17.92 -5.40 -9.53
N LYS A 97 18.89 -5.36 -8.61
CA LYS A 97 20.21 -4.77 -8.90
C LYS A 97 21.24 -5.75 -9.44
N THR A 98 21.15 -7.01 -9.03
CA THR A 98 22.21 -8.03 -9.28
C THR A 98 21.72 -9.25 -10.03
N GLY A 99 20.45 -9.28 -10.47
CA GLY A 99 19.94 -10.31 -11.37
C GLY A 99 18.50 -10.72 -11.10
N ILE A 100 17.88 -11.34 -12.10
CA ILE A 100 16.57 -11.98 -11.99
C ILE A 100 16.71 -13.36 -12.63
N SER A 101 16.52 -14.43 -11.88
CA SER A 101 16.58 -15.79 -12.44
C SER A 101 15.24 -16.50 -12.32
N THR A 102 14.98 -17.41 -13.26
CA THR A 102 13.85 -18.32 -13.17
C THR A 102 14.25 -19.75 -13.52
N VAL A 103 13.70 -20.73 -12.80
CA VAL A 103 13.47 -22.07 -13.32
C VAL A 103 12.14 -22.03 -14.09
N PRO A 104 12.17 -22.17 -15.44
CA PRO A 104 10.97 -22.00 -16.26
C PRO A 104 9.95 -23.12 -16.07
N ASP A 105 8.66 -22.89 -16.30
CA ASP A 105 8.07 -21.64 -16.78
C ASP A 105 7.43 -20.82 -15.65
N SER A 106 7.88 -19.58 -15.48
CA SER A 106 7.19 -18.56 -14.68
C SER A 106 6.17 -17.79 -15.51
N VAL A 107 5.19 -17.18 -14.85
CA VAL A 107 4.17 -16.32 -15.49
C VAL A 107 4.25 -14.92 -14.88
N ILE A 108 4.72 -13.95 -15.66
CA ILE A 108 4.93 -12.58 -15.21
C ILE A 108 4.00 -11.64 -15.99
N THR A 109 3.23 -10.82 -15.28
CA THR A 109 2.40 -9.76 -15.86
C THR A 109 2.91 -8.41 -15.38
N GLY A 110 3.53 -7.65 -16.29
CA GLY A 110 4.21 -6.40 -16.03
C GLY A 110 5.68 -6.41 -16.48
N ASP A 111 6.31 -5.24 -16.46
CA ASP A 111 7.68 -5.07 -16.91
C ASP A 111 8.69 -5.52 -15.85
N ILE A 112 9.79 -6.15 -16.26
CA ILE A 112 10.90 -6.54 -15.37
C ILE A 112 12.19 -5.85 -15.76
N ALA A 113 13.05 -5.56 -14.78
CA ALA A 113 14.30 -4.88 -15.06
C ALA A 113 15.45 -5.21 -14.12
N VAL A 114 16.67 -5.10 -14.65
CA VAL A 114 17.91 -5.13 -13.86
C VAL A 114 18.79 -3.91 -14.09
N SER A 115 19.33 -3.33 -13.01
CA SER A 115 20.34 -2.27 -13.09
C SER A 115 21.07 -2.10 -11.75
N PRO A 116 22.41 -1.95 -11.72
CA PRO A 116 23.29 -1.62 -12.84
C PRO A 116 23.84 -2.84 -13.61
N ILE A 117 23.45 -4.06 -13.23
CA ILE A 117 23.93 -5.27 -13.91
C ILE A 117 23.33 -5.40 -15.33
N ALA A 118 24.05 -6.11 -16.20
CA ALA A 118 23.64 -6.36 -17.57
C ALA A 118 22.56 -7.47 -17.70
N SER A 119 21.90 -7.54 -18.86
CA SER A 119 20.84 -8.52 -19.19
C SER A 119 21.29 -9.97 -19.07
N ALA A 120 22.60 -10.25 -19.15
CA ALA A 120 23.16 -11.58 -18.90
C ALA A 120 22.83 -12.12 -17.49
N ALA A 121 22.49 -11.25 -16.53
CA ALA A 121 22.01 -11.64 -15.20
C ALA A 121 20.49 -11.89 -15.13
N ILE A 122 19.78 -11.77 -16.25
CA ILE A 122 18.40 -12.20 -16.41
C ILE A 122 18.40 -13.60 -17.04
N THR A 123 18.36 -14.64 -16.20
CA THR A 123 18.59 -16.04 -16.62
C THR A 123 17.32 -16.88 -16.57
N GLY A 124 17.20 -17.87 -17.46
CA GLY A 124 16.02 -18.74 -17.58
C GLY A 124 14.87 -18.16 -18.42
N PHE A 125 14.94 -16.89 -18.83
CA PHE A 125 13.84 -16.23 -19.55
C PHE A 125 13.87 -16.40 -21.07
N SER A 126 14.93 -16.95 -21.65
CA SER A 126 15.09 -17.07 -23.11
C SER A 126 14.83 -15.75 -23.83
N LEU A 127 15.55 -14.70 -23.41
CA LEU A 127 15.31 -13.33 -23.87
C LEU A 127 15.55 -13.17 -25.37
N THR A 128 14.65 -12.46 -26.03
CA THR A 128 14.82 -12.01 -27.41
C THR A 128 14.85 -10.48 -27.44
N ALA A 129 15.99 -9.91 -27.81
CA ALA A 129 16.14 -8.46 -27.93
C ALA A 129 15.20 -7.90 -29.00
N ASP A 130 14.56 -6.76 -28.70
CA ASP A 130 13.79 -6.02 -29.70
C ASP A 130 14.72 -5.36 -30.74
N ALA A 131 14.19 -5.05 -31.92
CA ALA A 131 14.95 -4.43 -33.01
C ALA A 131 15.57 -3.07 -32.62
N SER A 132 14.95 -2.34 -31.67
CA SER A 132 15.50 -1.09 -31.13
C SER A 132 16.67 -1.30 -30.16
N ASN A 133 16.83 -2.52 -29.64
CA ASN A 133 17.74 -2.86 -28.54
C ASN A 133 17.53 -2.03 -27.26
N VAL A 134 16.35 -1.42 -27.08
CA VAL A 134 15.96 -0.66 -25.88
C VAL A 134 15.38 -1.58 -24.80
N PHE A 135 14.83 -2.73 -25.20
CA PHE A 135 14.27 -3.76 -24.32
C PHE A 135 14.40 -5.15 -24.98
N SER A 136 14.07 -6.19 -24.24
CA SER A 136 13.86 -7.55 -24.74
C SER A 136 12.48 -8.10 -24.35
N THR A 137 12.13 -9.23 -24.92
CA THR A 137 10.87 -9.95 -24.68
C THR A 137 11.14 -11.39 -24.24
N SER A 138 10.16 -12.01 -23.59
CA SER A 138 10.15 -13.42 -23.20
C SER A 138 8.73 -13.95 -23.24
N LEU A 139 8.53 -15.22 -23.58
CA LEU A 139 7.21 -15.86 -23.52
C LEU A 139 6.66 -15.96 -22.09
N GLN A 140 7.54 -15.88 -21.08
CA GLN A 140 7.16 -15.90 -19.66
C GLN A 140 6.74 -14.52 -19.15
N VAL A 141 6.90 -13.44 -19.94
CA VAL A 141 6.68 -12.05 -19.53
C VAL A 141 5.65 -11.38 -20.44
N THR A 142 4.45 -11.17 -19.90
CA THR A 142 3.45 -10.26 -20.49
C THR A 142 3.85 -8.82 -20.11
N GLY A 143 4.83 -8.29 -20.84
CA GLY A 143 5.48 -7.02 -20.57
C GLY A 143 6.80 -6.93 -21.33
N LYS A 144 7.67 -6.03 -20.90
CA LYS A 144 9.02 -5.83 -21.44
C LYS A 144 10.08 -6.15 -20.39
N VAL A 145 11.23 -6.59 -20.87
CA VAL A 145 12.42 -6.87 -20.07
C VAL A 145 13.45 -5.77 -20.35
N TYR A 146 13.99 -5.13 -19.32
CA TYR A 146 14.98 -4.06 -19.45
C TYR A 146 16.26 -4.37 -18.69
N ALA A 147 17.39 -3.92 -19.21
CA ALA A 147 18.69 -4.09 -18.57
C ALA A 147 19.60 -2.86 -18.77
N ALA A 148 20.61 -2.73 -17.92
CA ALA A 148 21.43 -1.52 -17.83
C ALA A 148 22.26 -1.21 -19.09
N GLU A 149 22.61 -2.21 -19.90
CA GLU A 149 23.42 -2.06 -21.11
C GLU A 149 22.61 -1.79 -22.39
N TYR A 150 21.28 -1.81 -22.30
CA TYR A 150 20.41 -1.55 -23.45
C TYR A 150 20.52 -0.12 -23.98
N ALA A 151 20.02 0.10 -25.20
CA ALA A 151 20.06 1.39 -25.85
C ALA A 151 19.26 2.46 -25.07
N ALA A 152 19.66 3.72 -25.25
CA ALA A 152 18.95 4.85 -24.65
C ALA A 152 17.46 4.88 -25.05
N PRO A 153 16.54 5.27 -24.16
CA PRO A 153 16.78 5.89 -22.85
C PRO A 153 16.92 4.92 -21.66
N THR A 154 16.91 3.59 -21.90
CA THR A 154 16.80 2.56 -20.85
C THR A 154 17.81 2.71 -19.70
N PRO A 155 19.13 2.91 -19.93
CA PRO A 155 20.08 2.98 -18.81
C PRO A 155 19.80 4.12 -17.83
N ALA A 156 19.41 5.30 -18.33
CA ALA A 156 19.08 6.45 -17.50
C ALA A 156 17.77 6.22 -16.74
N SER A 157 16.74 5.71 -17.42
CA SER A 157 15.45 5.38 -16.79
C SER A 157 15.59 4.34 -15.69
N LEU A 158 16.42 3.31 -15.89
CA LEU A 158 16.67 2.29 -14.88
C LEU A 158 17.50 2.81 -13.69
N THR A 159 18.44 3.72 -13.94
CA THR A 159 19.18 4.40 -12.86
C THR A 159 18.23 5.18 -11.96
N THR A 160 17.28 5.92 -12.55
CA THR A 160 16.22 6.61 -11.79
C THR A 160 15.33 5.62 -11.03
N ALA A 161 14.88 4.54 -11.67
CA ALA A 161 14.02 3.54 -11.03
C ALA A 161 14.68 2.85 -9.83
N VAL A 162 15.97 2.51 -9.92
CA VAL A 162 16.72 1.95 -8.78
C VAL A 162 16.90 2.97 -7.67
N GLY A 163 17.11 4.25 -8.01
CA GLY A 163 17.13 5.35 -7.04
C GLY A 163 15.79 5.51 -6.32
N ASP A 164 14.68 5.49 -7.06
CA ASP A 164 13.33 5.59 -6.50
C ASP A 164 12.98 4.37 -5.62
N MET A 165 13.42 3.17 -6.01
CA MET A 165 13.30 1.97 -5.17
C MET A 165 14.05 2.14 -3.84
N GLN A 166 15.27 2.70 -3.87
CA GLN A 166 16.04 2.97 -2.66
C GLN A 166 15.35 4.00 -1.77
N THR A 167 14.83 5.08 -2.37
CA THR A 167 14.05 6.10 -1.65
C THR A 167 12.81 5.50 -1.02
N ALA A 168 12.05 4.68 -1.75
CA ALA A 168 10.86 4.00 -1.25
C ALA A 168 11.19 3.05 -0.08
N PHE A 169 12.29 2.29 -0.18
CA PHE A 169 12.77 1.44 0.90
C PHE A 169 13.09 2.26 2.17
N THR A 170 13.85 3.35 2.02
CA THR A 170 14.22 4.22 3.14
C THR A 170 13.03 4.94 3.75
N ASP A 171 12.07 5.38 2.93
CA ASP A 171 10.80 5.95 3.38
C ASP A 171 9.99 4.95 4.22
N ALA A 172 9.80 3.73 3.71
CA ALA A 172 9.08 2.68 4.42
C ALA A 172 9.77 2.28 5.74
N ALA A 173 11.11 2.15 5.75
CA ALA A 173 11.91 1.80 6.93
C ALA A 173 11.98 2.93 7.99
N GLY A 174 11.62 4.16 7.60
CA GLY A 174 11.63 5.35 8.44
C GLY A 174 10.26 5.71 9.01
N ARG A 175 9.22 4.91 8.75
CA ARG A 175 7.87 5.19 9.25
C ARG A 175 7.82 5.01 10.76
N THR A 176 6.95 5.79 11.41
CA THR A 176 6.67 5.61 12.83
C THR A 176 5.71 4.44 12.98
N ALA A 177 6.10 3.46 13.79
CA ALA A 177 5.31 2.25 14.03
C ALA A 177 4.09 2.52 14.92
N ASP A 178 2.94 1.96 14.54
CA ASP A 178 1.75 1.88 15.40
C ASP A 178 1.84 0.66 16.33
N VAL A 179 2.43 -0.42 15.83
CA VAL A 179 2.56 -1.71 16.53
C VAL A 179 3.99 -2.21 16.41
N THR A 180 4.56 -2.66 17.52
CA THR A 180 5.92 -3.21 17.57
C THR A 180 5.93 -4.66 18.04
N GLU A 181 6.79 -5.47 17.44
CA GLU A 181 7.09 -6.86 17.83
C GLU A 181 5.86 -7.78 17.94
N LEU A 182 4.83 -7.53 17.13
CA LEU A 182 3.59 -8.32 17.13
C LEU A 182 3.90 -9.81 16.94
N GLY A 183 3.31 -10.65 17.80
CA GLY A 183 3.49 -12.09 17.74
C GLY A 183 4.92 -12.58 17.95
N ALA A 184 5.81 -11.73 18.46
CA ALA A 184 7.26 -12.00 18.53
C ALA A 184 7.83 -12.46 17.17
N GLY A 185 7.33 -11.89 16.08
CA GLY A 185 7.72 -12.21 14.71
C GLY A 185 6.91 -13.33 14.06
N ASN A 186 6.10 -14.10 14.80
CA ASN A 186 5.18 -15.07 14.20
C ASN A 186 3.77 -14.49 14.09
N ILE A 187 3.32 -14.22 12.86
CA ILE A 187 2.01 -13.61 12.58
C ILE A 187 1.04 -14.54 11.86
N GLY A 188 1.36 -15.82 11.74
CA GLY A 188 0.46 -16.81 11.12
C GLY A 188 -0.89 -16.90 11.84
N GLY A 189 -1.98 -16.98 11.07
CA GLY A 189 -3.35 -17.07 11.58
C GLY A 189 -3.93 -15.75 12.07
N MET A 190 -3.16 -14.66 12.05
CA MET A 190 -3.64 -13.36 12.52
C MET A 190 -4.50 -12.65 11.46
N THR A 191 -5.33 -11.73 11.92
CA THR A 191 -6.04 -10.75 11.09
C THR A 191 -5.53 -9.35 11.46
N LEU A 192 -4.89 -8.66 10.51
CA LEU A 192 -4.24 -7.39 10.75
C LEU A 192 -5.06 -6.25 10.14
N ALA A 193 -5.37 -5.26 10.97
CA ALA A 193 -5.96 -4.00 10.57
C ALA A 193 -4.89 -3.10 9.88
N PRO A 194 -5.30 -2.01 9.21
CA PRO A 194 -4.35 -1.07 8.60
C PRO A 194 -3.41 -0.46 9.63
N GLY A 195 -2.16 -0.21 9.26
CA GLY A 195 -1.17 0.37 10.16
C GLY A 195 0.28 0.17 9.73
N VAL A 196 1.20 0.73 10.52
CA VAL A 196 2.64 0.47 10.42
C VAL A 196 3.03 -0.49 11.53
N TYR A 197 3.60 -1.62 11.13
CA TYR A 197 4.05 -2.68 12.01
C TYR A 197 5.56 -2.82 11.92
N LYS A 198 6.24 -2.93 13.05
CA LYS A 198 7.70 -2.97 13.10
C LYS A 198 8.24 -4.13 13.92
N TRP A 199 9.25 -4.81 13.37
CA TRP A 199 10.02 -5.84 14.05
C TRP A 199 11.51 -5.59 13.90
N SER A 200 12.22 -5.68 15.03
CA SER A 200 13.68 -5.79 15.09
C SER A 200 14.17 -7.21 14.76
N SER A 201 13.24 -8.17 14.74
CA SER A 201 13.46 -9.59 14.42
C SER A 201 13.07 -9.92 12.97
N GLY A 202 13.18 -11.20 12.62
CA GLY A 202 12.57 -11.74 11.40
C GLY A 202 11.09 -12.00 11.60
N VAL A 203 10.34 -12.03 10.50
CA VAL A 203 8.91 -12.35 10.51
C VAL A 203 8.65 -13.68 9.82
N LEU A 204 7.87 -14.53 10.47
CA LEU A 204 7.43 -15.83 9.99
C LEU A 204 5.89 -15.82 9.82
N ILE A 205 5.44 -16.30 8.66
CA ILE A 205 4.04 -16.52 8.32
C ILE A 205 3.87 -18.02 8.03
N PRO A 206 3.73 -18.87 9.07
CA PRO A 206 3.67 -20.33 8.91
C PRO A 206 2.28 -20.85 8.53
N THR A 207 1.25 -20.02 8.65
CA THR A 207 -0.15 -20.26 8.28
C THR A 207 -0.74 -18.99 7.68
N ASP A 208 -1.92 -19.07 7.09
CA ASP A 208 -2.57 -17.93 6.41
C ASP A 208 -2.63 -16.67 7.28
N LEU A 209 -2.41 -15.51 6.65
CA LEU A 209 -2.48 -14.19 7.25
C LEU A 209 -3.60 -13.41 6.58
N THR A 210 -4.49 -12.76 7.34
CA THR A 210 -5.53 -11.91 6.76
C THR A 210 -5.21 -10.43 6.97
N LEU A 211 -5.29 -9.62 5.92
CA LEU A 211 -5.24 -8.16 5.98
C LEU A 211 -6.64 -7.62 5.71
N THR A 212 -7.21 -6.88 6.66
CA THR A 212 -8.61 -6.42 6.58
C THR A 212 -8.72 -4.91 6.71
N GLY A 213 -9.29 -4.27 5.70
CA GLY A 213 -9.52 -2.83 5.65
C GLY A 213 -10.12 -2.41 4.32
N SER A 214 -10.34 -1.12 4.13
CA SER A 214 -10.92 -0.55 2.91
C SER A 214 -9.91 -0.47 1.75
N ALA A 215 -10.41 -0.13 0.56
CA ALA A 215 -9.60 0.06 -0.65
C ALA A 215 -8.61 1.24 -0.57
N THR A 216 -8.72 2.09 0.44
CA THR A 216 -7.83 3.24 0.66
C THR A 216 -6.89 3.05 1.84
N ASP A 217 -7.08 1.98 2.61
CA ASP A 217 -6.26 1.70 3.78
C ASP A 217 -4.90 1.14 3.39
N ILE A 218 -3.90 1.38 4.27
CA ILE A 218 -2.50 1.11 4.00
C ILE A 218 -1.89 0.27 5.11
N TRP A 219 -1.04 -0.68 4.68
CA TRP A 219 -0.20 -1.50 5.55
C TRP A 219 1.26 -1.26 5.22
N ILE A 220 2.08 -1.05 6.25
CA ILE A 220 3.53 -1.02 6.12
C ILE A 220 4.11 -1.96 7.15
N PHE A 221 4.86 -2.94 6.68
CA PHE A 221 5.56 -3.91 7.51
C PHE A 221 7.06 -3.62 7.42
N GLU A 222 7.65 -3.16 8.52
CA GLU A 222 9.08 -2.90 8.66
C GLU A 222 9.76 -4.08 9.37
N ILE A 223 10.58 -4.84 8.63
CA ILE A 223 11.17 -6.10 9.11
C ILE A 223 12.69 -6.00 9.04
N ALA A 224 13.34 -5.98 10.19
CA ALA A 224 14.80 -5.78 10.27
C ALA A 224 15.62 -7.00 9.82
N GLN A 225 15.02 -8.20 9.80
CA GLN A 225 15.69 -9.43 9.34
C GLN A 225 14.89 -10.08 8.19
N THR A 226 14.90 -11.41 8.11
CA THR A 226 14.25 -12.17 7.04
C THR A 226 12.73 -12.21 7.22
N LEU A 227 11.99 -12.07 6.13
CA LEU A 227 10.56 -12.43 6.04
C LEU A 227 10.44 -13.81 5.39
N THR A 228 9.77 -14.75 6.07
CA THR A 228 9.54 -16.11 5.57
C THR A 228 8.06 -16.45 5.57
N MET A 229 7.52 -16.82 4.41
CA MET A 229 6.21 -17.46 4.28
C MET A 229 6.38 -18.98 4.16
N GLY A 230 5.62 -19.73 4.96
CA GLY A 230 5.57 -21.19 4.86
C GLY A 230 4.97 -21.65 3.53
N SER A 231 5.23 -22.91 3.14
CA SER A 231 4.61 -23.50 1.96
C SER A 231 3.08 -23.50 2.04
N ALA A 232 2.42 -23.32 0.90
CA ALA A 232 0.96 -23.30 0.74
C ALA A 232 0.20 -22.25 1.58
N THR A 233 0.92 -21.32 2.23
CA THR A 233 0.32 -20.23 3.01
C THR A 233 -0.17 -19.11 2.09
N LYS A 234 -1.22 -18.42 2.52
CA LYS A 234 -1.81 -17.30 1.77
C LYS A 234 -1.89 -16.04 2.61
N ILE A 235 -1.59 -14.90 2.00
CA ILE A 235 -2.06 -13.61 2.49
C ILE A 235 -3.43 -13.36 1.86
N ILE A 236 -4.44 -13.14 2.69
CA ILE A 236 -5.84 -12.99 2.31
C ILE A 236 -6.25 -11.53 2.50
N LEU A 237 -6.81 -10.91 1.47
CA LEU A 237 -7.34 -9.55 1.55
C LEU A 237 -8.84 -9.57 1.84
N ALA A 238 -9.27 -8.78 2.82
CA ALA A 238 -10.67 -8.62 3.23
C ALA A 238 -11.05 -7.14 3.35
N GLY A 239 -12.36 -6.84 3.38
CA GLY A 239 -12.88 -5.48 3.59
C GLY A 239 -12.74 -4.53 2.40
N GLY A 240 -12.12 -4.98 1.30
CA GLY A 240 -11.77 -4.16 0.14
C GLY A 240 -10.29 -3.77 0.05
N ALA A 241 -9.44 -4.28 0.95
CA ALA A 241 -8.00 -4.06 0.92
C ALA A 241 -7.41 -4.39 -0.47
N LEU A 242 -6.47 -3.57 -0.92
CA LEU A 242 -5.84 -3.70 -2.23
C LEU A 242 -4.33 -3.95 -2.13
N PRO A 243 -3.76 -4.80 -3.00
CA PRO A 243 -2.33 -5.15 -2.95
C PRO A 243 -1.42 -3.92 -3.11
N LYS A 244 -1.84 -2.94 -3.92
CA LYS A 244 -1.08 -1.71 -4.17
C LYS A 244 -0.87 -0.84 -2.91
N ASN A 245 -1.61 -1.08 -1.83
CA ASN A 245 -1.53 -0.32 -0.59
C ASN A 245 -0.80 -1.09 0.54
N ILE A 246 -0.22 -2.25 0.24
CA ILE A 246 0.48 -3.08 1.22
C ILE A 246 1.97 -3.04 0.89
N PHE A 247 2.80 -2.63 1.84
CA PHE A 247 4.24 -2.47 1.66
C PHE A 247 5.00 -3.33 2.66
N TRP A 248 5.87 -4.20 2.14
CA TRP A 248 6.76 -5.06 2.92
C TRP A 248 8.19 -4.54 2.78
N GLN A 249 8.65 -3.74 3.74
CA GLN A 249 10.04 -3.32 3.82
C GLN A 249 10.83 -4.37 4.61
N VAL A 250 11.81 -5.01 3.97
CA VAL A 250 12.57 -6.11 4.56
C VAL A 250 14.06 -5.87 4.42
N SER A 251 14.77 -5.70 5.53
CA SER A 251 16.22 -5.48 5.55
C SER A 251 17.02 -6.78 5.38
N GLY A 252 16.40 -7.93 5.67
CA GLY A 252 16.93 -9.25 5.34
C GLY A 252 16.46 -9.77 3.98
N ALA A 253 16.41 -11.10 3.84
CA ALA A 253 15.88 -11.76 2.65
C ALA A 253 14.36 -11.93 2.74
N VAL A 254 13.71 -12.14 1.61
CA VAL A 254 12.30 -12.53 1.54
C VAL A 254 12.21 -13.91 0.91
N VAL A 255 11.55 -14.85 1.60
CA VAL A 255 11.41 -16.23 1.13
C VAL A 255 9.93 -16.59 1.11
N LEU A 256 9.39 -16.83 -0.09
CA LEU A 256 8.04 -17.34 -0.29
C LEU A 256 8.12 -18.86 -0.50
N GLY A 257 7.60 -19.63 0.45
CA GLY A 257 7.59 -21.09 0.39
C GLY A 257 6.80 -21.63 -0.80
N THR A 258 7.01 -22.90 -1.13
CA THR A 258 6.39 -23.54 -2.32
C THR A 258 4.88 -23.35 -2.31
N THR A 259 4.29 -22.97 -3.45
CA THR A 259 2.85 -22.75 -3.63
C THR A 259 2.20 -21.70 -2.70
N SER A 260 2.99 -20.88 -2.00
CA SER A 260 2.46 -19.78 -1.21
C SER A 260 1.94 -18.64 -2.08
N HIS A 261 1.07 -17.80 -1.52
CA HIS A 261 0.50 -16.64 -2.20
C HIS A 261 0.66 -15.37 -1.37
N MET A 262 1.42 -14.40 -1.88
CA MET A 262 1.65 -13.11 -1.26
C MET A 262 0.82 -12.00 -1.90
N GLU A 263 0.50 -10.98 -1.10
CA GLU A 263 -0.18 -9.76 -1.51
C GLU A 263 0.65 -8.55 -1.10
N GLY A 264 0.98 -7.67 -2.05
CA GLY A 264 1.65 -6.39 -1.75
C GLY A 264 2.94 -6.10 -2.50
N ILE A 265 3.52 -4.95 -2.17
CA ILE A 265 4.78 -4.43 -2.72
C ILE A 265 5.92 -4.83 -1.79
N VAL A 266 6.87 -5.61 -2.29
CA VAL A 266 8.05 -6.03 -1.52
C VAL A 266 9.23 -5.12 -1.85
N LEU A 267 9.74 -4.44 -0.83
CA LEU A 267 10.95 -3.60 -0.85
C LEU A 267 12.04 -4.31 -0.03
N ALA A 268 12.87 -5.11 -0.69
CA ALA A 268 13.91 -5.92 -0.03
C ALA A 268 15.29 -5.29 -0.18
N GLN A 269 16.04 -5.21 0.92
CA GLN A 269 17.45 -4.81 0.90
C GLN A 269 18.35 -5.92 0.35
N THR A 270 17.95 -7.17 0.50
CA THR A 270 18.69 -8.31 -0.06
C THR A 270 17.86 -9.05 -1.10
N GLY A 271 17.89 -10.38 -1.11
CA GLY A 271 17.29 -11.20 -2.16
C GLY A 271 15.82 -11.50 -1.88
N ILE A 272 15.06 -11.71 -2.94
CA ILE A 272 13.69 -12.24 -2.87
C ILE A 272 13.64 -13.58 -3.59
N THR A 273 13.15 -14.61 -2.93
CA THR A 273 13.03 -15.96 -3.49
C THR A 273 11.57 -16.41 -3.48
N LEU A 274 11.06 -16.76 -4.65
CA LEU A 274 9.81 -17.49 -4.83
C LEU A 274 10.17 -18.94 -5.11
N ALA A 275 9.94 -19.81 -4.11
CA ALA A 275 10.09 -21.25 -4.30
C ALA A 275 8.99 -21.79 -5.24
N THR A 276 9.11 -23.06 -5.62
CA THR A 276 8.31 -23.71 -6.66
C THR A 276 6.82 -23.36 -6.57
N GLY A 277 6.30 -22.72 -7.61
CA GLY A 277 4.87 -22.38 -7.75
C GLY A 277 4.36 -21.29 -6.80
N ALA A 278 5.23 -20.59 -6.08
CA ALA A 278 4.81 -19.44 -5.28
C ALA A 278 4.30 -18.30 -6.18
N SER A 279 3.38 -17.51 -5.65
CA SER A 279 2.70 -16.46 -6.42
C SER A 279 2.58 -15.16 -5.63
N ILE A 280 2.47 -14.06 -6.35
CA ILE A 280 2.25 -12.74 -5.76
C ILE A 280 1.41 -11.84 -6.68
N ASN A 281 0.45 -11.14 -6.07
CA ASN A 281 -0.16 -9.94 -6.64
C ASN A 281 0.54 -8.72 -6.03
N GLY A 282 1.43 -8.08 -6.77
CA GLY A 282 2.41 -7.23 -6.14
C GLY A 282 3.58 -6.82 -7.01
N ARG A 283 4.63 -6.35 -6.33
CA ARG A 283 5.93 -6.05 -6.96
C ARG A 283 7.06 -6.64 -6.14
N LEU A 284 8.11 -7.06 -6.81
CA LEU A 284 9.34 -7.57 -6.22
C LEU A 284 10.47 -6.59 -6.50
N LEU A 285 10.76 -5.71 -5.55
CA LEU A 285 11.77 -4.65 -5.67
C LEU A 285 12.96 -4.99 -4.76
N ALA A 286 14.02 -5.55 -5.33
CA ALA A 286 15.17 -6.08 -4.61
C ALA A 286 16.45 -5.28 -4.86
N GLN A 287 17.14 -4.87 -3.80
CA GLN A 287 18.46 -4.25 -3.91
C GLN A 287 19.58 -5.26 -4.23
N THR A 288 19.27 -6.56 -4.32
CA THR A 288 20.16 -7.58 -4.89
C THR A 288 19.46 -8.36 -6.01
N ALA A 289 19.10 -9.62 -5.81
CA ALA A 289 18.56 -10.50 -6.83
C ALA A 289 17.13 -10.96 -6.51
N VAL A 290 16.39 -11.32 -7.55
CA VAL A 290 15.11 -12.05 -7.44
C VAL A 290 15.27 -13.43 -8.08
N THR A 291 14.86 -14.47 -7.38
CA THR A 291 14.89 -15.86 -7.88
C THR A 291 13.49 -16.44 -7.88
N LEU A 292 13.12 -17.06 -9.00
CA LEU A 292 11.81 -17.65 -9.24
C LEU A 292 11.96 -19.14 -9.58
N ASP A 293 10.99 -19.94 -9.18
CA ASP A 293 10.86 -21.33 -9.60
C ASP A 293 9.38 -21.58 -9.93
N HIS A 294 9.05 -21.67 -11.22
CA HIS A 294 7.66 -21.76 -11.71
C HIS A 294 6.72 -20.71 -11.07
N GLY A 295 7.24 -19.52 -10.76
CA GLY A 295 6.53 -18.51 -9.99
C GLY A 295 5.52 -17.72 -10.82
N THR A 296 4.49 -17.17 -10.16
CA THR A 296 3.54 -16.23 -10.80
C THR A 296 3.66 -14.85 -10.17
N VAL A 297 3.90 -13.82 -10.97
CA VAL A 297 4.06 -12.44 -10.48
C VAL A 297 3.16 -11.51 -11.27
N THR A 298 2.16 -10.93 -10.63
CA THR A 298 1.14 -10.09 -11.28
C THR A 298 1.18 -8.68 -10.73
N GLN A 299 1.42 -7.70 -11.60
CA GLN A 299 1.37 -6.28 -11.25
C GLN A 299 -0.01 -5.88 -10.69
N PRO A 300 -0.08 -5.13 -9.58
CA PRO A 300 -1.36 -4.65 -9.05
C PRO A 300 -2.03 -3.68 -10.02
N ALA A 301 -3.37 -3.74 -10.10
CA ALA A 301 -4.16 -2.74 -10.80
C ALA A 301 -3.99 -1.36 -10.12
N LEU A 302 -3.92 -0.29 -10.93
CA LEU A 302 -3.73 1.08 -10.45
C LEU A 302 -4.93 1.65 -9.69
#